data_AF-A0A925JFN5-F1
#
_entry.id   AF-A0A925JFN5-F1
#
_cell.length_a   1.000
_cell.length_b   1.000
_cell.length_c   1.000
_cell.angle_alpha   90.00
_cell.angle_beta   90.00
_cell.angle_gamma   90.00
#
_symmetry.space_group_name_H-M   'P 1'
#
loop_
_entity.id
_entity.type
_entity.pdbx_description
1 polymer ?
#
loop_
_entity_poly.entity_id
_entity_poly.type
_entity_poly.pdbx_seq_one_letter_code
_entity_poly.pdbx_strand_id
1 'polypeptide(L)'
;MSTPPNTADTNDAVDLAALGKTWTQPQTADTSPEVSDVIAAMPWWASRGLLYLIVSFVIVALLWASLSMVDVVVESRGALVPEGYVKPVQAAGGGVVQTVFVKEGATVERGQALVQLDAAEMRTRLVKLREELATSRAQLRQLMVNRPVAETLEQQNRIGRLQSEIAGAELSLQQTTLTAPVSGVITTLDVRGSGAVLQAGQTIATIAPSGARLVVETQVPNKDIAFIEAGLPVKLKFDAFPFQEYGVIDGTVIAVSPDAQTDKESGSFYKVTIAPQQTDVVAKGKKLPLRSGLVVSADIVTERKSILSLIIDPFRKLKGEGGQ
;
A
#
# COMPACT_ATOMS: atom_id res chain seq x y z
N MET A 1 -90.57 -9.72 -14.01
CA MET A 1 -90.71 -9.26 -15.40
C MET A 1 -89.74 -10.10 -16.25
N SER A 2 -90.27 -10.77 -17.29
CA SER A 2 -89.56 -11.47 -18.38
C SER A 2 -88.64 -12.68 -18.06
N THR A 3 -89.29 -13.82 -17.76
CA THR A 3 -89.20 -15.18 -18.41
C THR A 3 -87.90 -15.70 -19.06
N PRO A 4 -87.72 -17.05 -19.20
CA PRO A 4 -87.68 -18.13 -18.21
C PRO A 4 -86.41 -19.03 -18.47
N PRO A 5 -86.39 -20.39 -18.38
CA PRO A 5 -85.49 -21.10 -17.46
C PRO A 5 -84.46 -22.05 -18.12
N ASN A 6 -83.51 -22.48 -17.27
CA ASN A 6 -82.78 -23.75 -17.25
C ASN A 6 -83.06 -24.79 -18.36
N THR A 7 -82.03 -25.16 -19.13
CA THR A 7 -81.88 -26.50 -19.73
C THR A 7 -80.42 -26.83 -20.02
N ALA A 8 -80.00 -27.97 -19.46
CA ALA A 8 -79.19 -29.05 -20.03
C ALA A 8 -77.81 -28.76 -20.65
N ASP A 9 -76.83 -29.51 -20.10
CA ASP A 9 -75.75 -30.20 -20.81
C ASP A 9 -75.84 -30.19 -22.34
N THR A 10 -74.85 -29.60 -22.98
CA THR A 10 -74.26 -30.09 -24.24
C THR A 10 -72.81 -29.66 -24.30
N ASN A 11 -71.91 -30.51 -23.80
CA ASN A 11 -70.56 -30.59 -24.35
C ASN A 11 -70.74 -31.12 -25.78
N ASP A 12 -70.77 -30.19 -26.73
CA ASP A 12 -70.78 -30.50 -28.16
C ASP A 12 -69.54 -31.33 -28.49
N ALA A 13 -69.75 -32.63 -28.64
CA ALA A 13 -68.76 -33.53 -29.21
C ALA A 13 -68.51 -33.09 -30.65
N VAL A 14 -67.36 -32.46 -30.88
CA VAL A 14 -66.86 -32.18 -32.22
C VAL A 14 -66.76 -33.52 -32.96
N ASP A 15 -67.60 -33.70 -33.99
CA ASP A 15 -67.60 -34.89 -34.82
C ASP A 15 -66.39 -34.87 -35.77
N LEU A 16 -65.33 -35.54 -35.33
CA LEU A 16 -64.04 -35.63 -36.02
C LEU A 16 -64.09 -36.44 -37.33
N ALA A 17 -65.25 -37.03 -37.69
CA ALA A 17 -65.41 -37.83 -38.89
C ALA A 17 -65.44 -37.00 -40.20
N ALA A 18 -65.68 -35.69 -40.14
CA ALA A 18 -65.83 -34.84 -41.32
C ALA A 18 -64.51 -34.33 -41.95
N LEU A 19 -63.34 -34.62 -41.37
CA LEU A 19 -62.04 -34.10 -41.83
C LEU A 19 -61.10 -35.13 -42.47
N GLY A 20 -61.54 -36.38 -42.67
CA GLY A 20 -60.81 -37.39 -43.45
C GLY A 20 -59.39 -37.72 -42.97
N LYS A 21 -59.01 -37.27 -41.77
CA LYS A 21 -57.72 -37.54 -41.13
C LYS A 21 -57.98 -38.24 -39.81
N THR A 22 -57.79 -39.55 -39.82
CA THR A 22 -57.79 -40.36 -38.61
C THR A 22 -56.62 -39.92 -37.72
N TRP A 23 -56.94 -39.46 -36.50
CA TRP A 23 -55.91 -39.32 -35.47
C TRP A 23 -55.38 -40.71 -35.15
N THR A 24 -54.18 -41.01 -35.65
CA THR A 24 -53.42 -42.17 -35.21
C THR A 24 -52.72 -41.76 -33.92
N GLN A 25 -53.08 -42.45 -32.84
CA GLN A 25 -52.43 -42.30 -31.54
C GLN A 25 -50.91 -42.44 -31.73
N PRO A 26 -50.06 -41.55 -31.19
CA PRO A 26 -48.62 -41.72 -31.33
C PRO A 26 -48.28 -43.10 -30.78
N GLN A 27 -47.64 -43.94 -31.61
CA GLN A 27 -47.07 -45.21 -31.16
C GLN A 27 -46.26 -44.90 -29.90
N THR A 28 -46.65 -45.50 -28.78
CA THR A 28 -45.79 -45.55 -27.60
C THR A 28 -44.45 -46.08 -28.06
N ALA A 29 -43.39 -45.29 -27.88
CA ALA A 29 -42.03 -45.65 -28.24
C ALA A 29 -41.80 -47.12 -27.95
N ASP A 30 -41.45 -47.86 -28.99
CA ASP A 30 -41.18 -49.29 -28.97
C ASP A 30 -39.93 -49.50 -28.10
N THR A 31 -40.13 -49.55 -26.77
CA THR A 31 -39.08 -49.95 -25.84
C THR A 31 -38.94 -51.44 -26.03
N SER A 32 -37.93 -51.84 -26.81
CA SER A 32 -37.58 -53.24 -27.01
C SER A 32 -37.58 -53.99 -25.66
N PRO A 33 -38.15 -55.21 -25.59
CA PRO A 33 -38.38 -55.93 -24.33
C PRO A 33 -37.11 -56.19 -23.50
N GLU A 34 -35.93 -56.05 -24.12
CA GLU A 34 -34.63 -56.13 -23.45
C GLU A 34 -34.41 -55.04 -22.39
N VAL A 35 -35.00 -53.85 -22.57
CA VAL A 35 -34.81 -52.73 -21.62
C VAL A 35 -35.74 -52.88 -20.40
N SER A 36 -36.95 -53.42 -20.58
CA SER A 36 -37.90 -53.63 -19.48
C SER A 36 -37.50 -54.78 -18.56
N ASP A 37 -36.94 -55.86 -19.11
CA ASP A 37 -36.56 -57.04 -18.32
C ASP A 37 -35.32 -56.77 -17.43
N VAL A 38 -34.41 -55.90 -17.88
CA VAL A 38 -33.24 -55.47 -17.08
C VAL A 38 -33.66 -54.57 -15.91
N ILE A 39 -34.68 -53.73 -16.09
CA ILE A 39 -35.23 -52.89 -15.01
C ILE A 39 -36.04 -53.75 -14.02
N ALA A 40 -36.76 -54.77 -14.51
CA ALA A 40 -37.56 -55.68 -13.68
C ALA A 40 -36.73 -56.72 -12.89
N ALA A 41 -35.54 -57.09 -13.40
CA ALA A 41 -34.63 -58.02 -12.74
C ALA A 41 -33.75 -57.37 -11.65
N MET A 42 -33.83 -56.05 -11.45
CA MET A 42 -33.00 -55.35 -10.46
C MET A 42 -33.51 -55.62 -9.03
N PRO A 43 -32.70 -56.22 -8.14
CA PRO A 43 -33.14 -56.51 -6.78
C PRO A 43 -33.49 -55.22 -6.01
N TRP A 44 -34.52 -55.26 -5.18
CA TRP A 44 -35.00 -54.13 -4.37
C TRP A 44 -33.96 -53.51 -3.42
N TRP A 45 -32.83 -54.19 -3.19
CA TRP A 45 -31.68 -53.71 -2.44
C TRP A 45 -30.64 -52.98 -3.31
N ALA A 46 -30.61 -53.20 -4.63
CA ALA A 46 -29.71 -52.51 -5.54
C ALA A 46 -30.14 -51.04 -5.77
N SER A 47 -31.45 -50.78 -5.92
CA SER A 47 -31.98 -49.41 -6.02
C SER A 47 -31.81 -48.62 -4.72
N ARG A 48 -32.08 -49.24 -3.57
CA ARG A 48 -31.86 -48.64 -2.25
C ARG A 48 -30.37 -48.46 -1.93
N GLY A 49 -29.53 -49.43 -2.30
CA GLY A 49 -28.09 -49.36 -2.15
C GLY A 49 -27.47 -48.22 -2.96
N LEU A 50 -27.91 -48.05 -4.21
CA LEU A 50 -27.51 -46.92 -5.05
C LEU A 50 -27.94 -45.57 -4.44
N LEU A 51 -29.18 -45.49 -3.91
CA LEU A 51 -29.66 -44.28 -3.24
C LEU A 51 -28.83 -43.94 -2.01
N TYR A 52 -28.56 -44.89 -1.12
CA TYR A 52 -27.73 -44.64 0.06
C TYR A 52 -26.29 -44.29 -0.30
N LEU A 53 -25.72 -44.88 -1.35
CA LEU A 53 -24.40 -44.52 -1.86
C LEU A 53 -24.38 -43.06 -2.29
N ILE A 54 -25.34 -42.64 -3.13
CA ILE A 54 -25.44 -41.24 -3.59
C ILE A 54 -25.62 -40.30 -2.40
N VAL A 55 -26.53 -40.61 -1.46
CA VAL A 55 -26.76 -39.78 -0.27
C VAL A 55 -25.50 -39.70 0.60
N SER A 56 -24.81 -40.81 0.83
CA SER A 56 -23.57 -40.83 1.61
C SER A 56 -22.47 -40.02 0.93
N PHE A 57 -22.34 -40.10 -0.39
CA PHE A 57 -21.39 -39.31 -1.17
C PHE A 57 -21.68 -37.82 -1.04
N VAL A 58 -22.95 -37.43 -1.13
CA VAL A 58 -23.37 -36.04 -0.94
C VAL A 58 -23.07 -35.56 0.48
N ILE A 59 -23.34 -36.37 1.51
CA ILE A 59 -23.02 -36.02 2.90
C ILE A 59 -21.51 -35.85 3.08
N VAL A 60 -20.69 -36.76 2.54
CA VAL A 60 -19.23 -36.67 2.59
C VAL A 60 -18.74 -35.43 1.85
N ALA A 61 -19.31 -35.12 0.68
CA ALA A 61 -18.96 -33.93 -0.08
C ALA A 61 -19.34 -32.64 0.66
N LEU A 62 -20.51 -32.59 1.29
CA LEU A 62 -20.95 -31.44 2.10
C LEU A 62 -20.10 -31.27 3.35
N LEU A 63 -19.76 -32.37 4.02
CA LEU A 63 -18.87 -32.36 5.18
C LEU A 63 -17.47 -31.88 4.77
N TRP A 64 -16.92 -32.42 3.68
CA TRP A 64 -15.65 -31.99 3.13
C TRP A 64 -15.67 -30.51 2.74
N ALA A 65 -16.68 -30.06 2.00
CA ALA A 65 -16.84 -28.66 1.59
C ALA A 65 -17.02 -27.70 2.78
N SER A 66 -17.60 -28.18 3.89
CA SER A 66 -17.72 -27.44 5.13
C SER A 66 -16.39 -27.36 5.90
N LEU A 67 -15.55 -28.39 5.83
CA LEU A 67 -14.25 -28.43 6.50
C LEU A 67 -13.14 -27.76 5.69
N SER A 68 -13.24 -27.76 4.36
CA SER A 68 -12.26 -27.15 3.48
C SER A 68 -12.34 -25.62 3.52
N MET A 69 -11.26 -24.97 3.95
CA MET A 69 -11.11 -23.51 3.93
C MET A 69 -10.40 -23.05 2.66
N VAL A 70 -10.85 -21.94 2.10
CA VAL A 70 -10.28 -21.27 0.94
C VAL A 70 -10.00 -19.82 1.31
N ASP A 71 -8.81 -19.36 0.95
CA ASP A 71 -8.38 -17.99 1.17
C ASP A 71 -9.01 -17.07 0.11
N VAL A 72 -9.76 -16.06 0.54
CA VAL A 72 -10.26 -14.98 -0.31
C VAL A 72 -9.18 -13.92 -0.35
N VAL A 73 -8.74 -13.58 -1.58
CA VAL A 73 -7.69 -12.59 -1.80
C VAL A 73 -8.22 -11.39 -2.55
N VAL A 74 -7.72 -10.22 -2.17
CA VAL A 74 -7.86 -8.99 -2.94
C VAL A 74 -6.55 -8.75 -3.65
N GLU A 75 -6.58 -8.73 -4.98
CA GLU A 75 -5.41 -8.41 -5.79
C GLU A 75 -5.27 -6.89 -5.93
N SER A 76 -4.09 -6.38 -5.62
CA SER A 76 -3.76 -4.97 -5.78
C SER A 76 -2.39 -4.80 -6.41
N ARG A 77 -2.23 -3.77 -7.25
CA ARG A 77 -0.94 -3.46 -7.88
C ARG A 77 -0.23 -2.35 -7.15
N GLY A 78 1.09 -2.43 -7.10
CA GLY A 78 1.92 -1.52 -6.33
C GLY A 78 3.36 -1.48 -6.82
N ALA A 79 4.16 -0.71 -6.10
CA ALA A 79 5.60 -0.61 -6.33
C ALA A 79 6.35 -0.81 -5.01
N LEU A 80 7.53 -1.42 -5.13
CA LEU A 80 8.47 -1.52 -4.02
C LEU A 80 9.17 -0.17 -3.83
N VAL A 81 9.03 0.42 -2.65
CA VAL A 81 9.59 1.72 -2.29
C VAL A 81 10.33 1.61 -0.94
N PRO A 82 11.33 2.47 -0.67
CA PRO A 82 11.94 2.54 0.65
C PRO A 82 10.93 2.98 1.72
N GLU A 83 10.94 2.29 2.85
CA GLU A 83 10.17 2.60 4.05
C GLU A 83 10.68 3.93 4.62
N GLY A 84 9.79 4.91 4.64
CA GLY A 84 10.10 6.28 5.00
C GLY A 84 10.22 7.15 3.76
N TYR A 85 9.52 8.28 3.82
CA TYR A 85 9.61 9.30 2.79
C TYR A 85 11.06 9.74 2.62
N VAL A 86 11.42 9.93 1.36
CA VAL A 86 12.62 10.65 0.95
C VAL A 86 12.79 11.90 1.83
N LYS A 87 13.95 12.05 2.47
CA LYS A 87 14.18 13.12 3.45
C LYS A 87 14.51 14.40 2.71
N PRO A 88 13.65 15.44 2.77
CA PRO A 88 13.98 16.71 2.16
C PRO A 88 15.10 17.37 2.98
N VAL A 89 16.10 17.88 2.28
CA VAL A 89 17.10 18.78 2.83
C VAL A 89 16.64 20.19 2.53
N GLN A 90 16.34 20.95 3.59
CA GLN A 90 15.83 22.31 3.48
C GLN A 90 16.88 23.31 3.93
N ALA A 91 16.87 24.50 3.32
CA ALA A 91 17.68 25.61 3.78
C ALA A 91 17.19 26.08 5.15
N ALA A 92 18.05 26.01 6.18
CA ALA A 92 17.71 26.54 7.51
C ALA A 92 17.56 28.07 7.48
N GLY A 93 18.28 28.76 6.60
CA GLY A 93 18.22 30.20 6.39
C GLY A 93 18.31 30.56 4.91
N GLY A 94 18.01 31.82 4.60
CA GLY A 94 18.21 32.36 3.25
C GLY A 94 19.67 32.70 2.98
N GLY A 95 20.08 32.65 1.71
CA GLY A 95 21.44 33.02 1.31
C GLY A 95 21.73 32.73 -0.16
N VAL A 96 22.87 33.20 -0.64
CA VAL A 96 23.34 32.93 -2.00
C VAL A 96 24.21 31.68 -1.99
N VAL A 97 23.99 30.76 -2.93
CA VAL A 97 24.81 29.56 -3.08
C VAL A 97 26.19 29.96 -3.59
N GLN A 98 27.22 29.65 -2.81
CA GLN A 98 28.61 29.80 -3.23
C GLN A 98 29.04 28.60 -4.08
N THR A 99 28.78 27.38 -3.61
CA THR A 99 29.23 26.15 -4.29
C THR A 99 28.28 24.99 -3.97
N VAL A 100 28.08 24.13 -4.96
CA VAL A 100 27.35 22.86 -4.83
C VAL A 100 28.35 21.72 -4.96
N PHE A 101 28.42 20.85 -3.96
CA PHE A 101 29.41 19.76 -3.89
C PHE A 101 28.92 18.44 -4.51
N VAL A 102 27.61 18.33 -4.73
CA VAL A 102 26.95 17.07 -5.10
C VAL A 102 26.14 17.21 -6.38
N LYS A 103 25.76 16.07 -6.96
CA LYS A 103 24.90 15.98 -8.14
C LYS A 103 23.75 15.02 -7.85
N GLU A 104 22.67 15.17 -8.59
CA GLU A 104 21.57 14.19 -8.58
C GLU A 104 22.08 12.79 -8.91
N GLY A 105 21.59 11.78 -8.19
CA GLY A 105 22.06 10.39 -8.25
C GLY A 105 23.34 10.09 -7.47
N ALA A 106 24.02 11.10 -6.89
CA ALA A 106 25.21 10.86 -6.07
C ALA A 106 24.84 10.19 -4.74
N THR A 107 25.71 9.28 -4.27
CA THR A 107 25.62 8.71 -2.91
C THR A 107 26.29 9.66 -1.93
N VAL A 108 25.63 9.91 -0.80
CA VAL A 108 26.09 10.80 0.27
C VAL A 108 26.03 10.14 1.62
N GLU A 109 26.92 10.55 2.52
CA GLU A 109 26.93 10.13 3.93
C GLU A 109 26.27 11.19 4.83
N ARG A 110 25.73 10.75 5.97
CA ARG A 110 25.20 11.66 6.98
C ARG A 110 26.26 12.67 7.42
N GLY A 111 25.92 13.96 7.35
CA GLY A 111 26.79 15.08 7.69
C GLY A 111 27.65 15.58 6.52
N GLN A 112 27.64 14.90 5.37
CA GLN A 112 28.37 15.36 4.19
C GLN A 112 27.80 16.69 3.67
N ALA A 113 28.68 17.64 3.37
CA ALA A 113 28.29 18.93 2.81
C ALA A 113 27.71 18.76 1.39
N LEU A 114 26.54 19.34 1.16
CA LEU A 114 25.83 19.33 -0.13
C LEU A 114 25.97 20.67 -0.83
N VAL A 115 25.71 21.75 -0.09
CA VAL A 115 25.71 23.12 -0.59
C VAL A 115 26.35 24.03 0.44
N GLN A 116 27.24 24.91 -0.02
CA GLN A 116 27.80 26.00 0.76
C GLN A 116 27.12 27.31 0.36
N LEU A 117 26.55 28.02 1.33
CA LEU A 117 26.10 29.39 1.16
C LEU A 117 27.28 30.36 1.33
N ASP A 118 27.19 31.51 0.66
CA ASP A 118 28.13 32.60 0.88
C ASP A 118 28.03 33.09 2.32
N ALA A 119 29.16 33.02 3.02
CA ALA A 119 29.30 33.36 4.41
C ALA A 119 30.40 34.39 4.67
N ALA A 120 30.89 35.07 3.62
CA ALA A 120 32.00 36.03 3.74
C ALA A 120 31.70 37.14 4.75
N GLU A 121 30.49 37.70 4.71
CA GLU A 121 30.04 38.73 5.65
C GLU A 121 29.93 38.18 7.09
N MET A 122 29.35 37.00 7.25
CA MET A 122 29.18 36.34 8.55
C MET A 122 30.53 36.02 9.21
N ARG A 123 31.50 35.54 8.42
CA ARG A 123 32.87 35.28 8.90
C ARG A 123 33.55 36.57 9.35
N THR A 124 33.41 37.65 8.56
CA THR A 124 33.98 38.95 8.91
C THR A 124 33.39 39.50 10.21
N ARG A 125 32.08 39.38 10.40
CA ARG A 125 31.40 39.77 11.64
C ARG A 125 31.89 38.96 12.83
N LEU A 126 32.05 37.65 12.69
CA LEU A 126 32.55 36.77 13.74
C LEU A 126 33.99 37.13 14.17
N VAL A 127 34.86 37.47 13.21
CA VAL A 127 36.22 37.94 13.50
C VAL A 127 36.19 39.23 14.32
N LYS A 128 35.40 40.23 13.91
CA LYS A 128 35.25 41.50 14.64
C LYS A 128 34.75 41.30 16.08
N LEU A 129 33.74 40.44 16.28
CA LEU A 129 33.22 40.13 17.62
C LEU A 129 34.28 39.47 18.51
N ARG A 130 35.10 38.57 17.95
CA ARG A 130 36.19 37.92 18.70
C ARG A 130 37.30 38.90 19.07
N GLU A 131 37.65 39.82 18.18
CA GLU A 131 38.59 40.91 18.47
C GLU A 131 38.06 41.81 19.59
N GLU A 132 36.79 42.18 19.55
CA GLU A 132 36.16 42.98 20.60
C GLU A 132 36.09 42.25 21.95
N LEU A 133 35.84 40.94 21.93
CA LEU A 133 35.92 40.11 23.13
C LEU A 133 37.35 40.09 23.70
N ALA A 134 38.37 40.00 22.84
CA ALA A 134 39.77 39.99 23.26
C ALA A 134 40.18 41.33 23.89
N THR A 135 39.79 42.47 23.30
CA THR A 135 40.06 43.79 23.87
C THR A 135 39.31 43.98 25.19
N SER A 136 38.04 43.57 25.27
CA SER A 136 37.25 43.66 26.49
C SER A 136 37.83 42.80 27.63
N ARG A 137 38.34 41.60 27.33
CA ARG A 137 39.07 40.76 28.28
C ARG A 137 40.41 41.36 28.72
N ALA A 138 41.12 42.05 27.83
CA ALA A 138 42.36 42.75 28.18
C ALA A 138 42.09 43.92 29.14
N GLN A 139 41.04 44.71 28.87
CA GLN A 139 40.60 45.79 29.76
C GLN A 139 40.16 45.25 31.13
N LEU A 140 39.41 44.15 31.18
CA LEU A 140 39.03 43.53 32.46
C LEU A 140 40.26 43.17 33.30
N ARG A 141 41.29 42.58 32.68
CA ARG A 141 42.56 42.26 33.38
C ARG A 141 43.24 43.50 33.96
N GLN A 142 43.18 44.64 33.28
CA GLN A 142 43.69 45.91 33.81
C GLN A 142 42.87 46.43 35.00
N LEU A 143 41.54 46.35 34.92
CA LEU A 143 40.63 46.80 35.99
C LEU A 143 40.75 45.94 37.26
N MET A 144 41.01 44.64 37.12
CA MET A 144 41.24 43.75 38.26
C MET A 144 42.47 44.14 39.11
N VAL A 145 43.43 44.87 38.53
CA VAL A 145 44.58 45.42 39.27
C VAL A 145 44.16 46.63 40.12
N ASN A 146 43.22 47.46 39.64
CA ASN A 146 42.84 48.73 40.28
C ASN A 146 41.67 48.66 41.28
N ARG A 147 41.03 47.49 41.48
CA ARG A 147 39.95 47.20 42.46
C ARG A 147 38.62 48.03 42.44
N PRO A 148 38.14 48.67 41.35
CA PRO A 148 36.74 49.11 41.31
C PRO A 148 35.80 47.92 41.05
N VAL A 149 35.03 47.50 42.07
CA VAL A 149 34.11 46.35 41.98
C VAL A 149 33.00 46.60 40.95
N ALA A 150 32.45 47.82 40.90
CA ALA A 150 31.35 48.17 39.99
C ALA A 150 31.77 48.09 38.50
N GLU A 151 32.88 48.73 38.13
CA GLU A 151 33.41 48.70 36.75
C GLU A 151 33.78 47.28 36.32
N THR A 152 34.29 46.46 37.24
CA THR A 152 34.61 45.05 36.99
C THR A 152 33.36 44.25 36.63
N LEU A 153 32.25 44.46 37.35
CA LEU A 153 30.98 43.77 37.08
C LEU A 153 30.36 44.22 35.75
N GLU A 154 30.39 45.51 35.44
CA GLU A 154 29.92 46.02 34.15
C GLU A 154 30.69 45.42 32.97
N GLN A 155 32.02 45.35 33.09
CA GLN A 155 32.86 44.76 32.06
C GLN A 155 32.65 43.25 31.93
N GLN A 156 32.42 42.54 33.03
CA GLN A 156 32.04 41.12 32.99
C GLN A 156 30.70 40.91 32.27
N ASN A 157 29.69 41.74 32.53
CA ASN A 157 28.41 41.70 31.82
C ASN A 157 28.57 41.99 30.32
N ARG A 158 29.49 42.89 29.95
CA ARG A 158 29.84 43.15 28.54
C ARG A 158 30.45 41.91 27.88
N ILE A 159 31.37 41.23 28.56
CA ILE A 159 31.98 39.98 28.09
C ILE A 159 30.90 38.89 27.90
N GLY A 160 30.00 38.73 28.87
CA GLY A 160 28.91 37.75 28.77
C GLY A 160 27.98 37.99 27.57
N ARG A 161 27.68 39.26 27.28
CA ARG A 161 26.91 39.65 26.08
C ARG A 161 27.66 39.32 24.79
N LEU A 162 28.93 39.72 24.68
CA LEU A 162 29.75 39.42 23.50
C LEU A 162 29.91 37.91 23.27
N GLN A 163 30.05 37.12 24.33
CA GLN A 163 30.11 35.66 24.23
C GLN A 163 28.81 35.06 23.67
N SER A 164 27.66 35.59 24.10
CA SER A 164 26.36 35.16 23.60
C SER A 164 26.18 35.53 22.12
N GLU A 165 26.64 36.72 21.72
CA GLU A 165 26.64 37.16 20.32
C GLU A 165 27.56 36.31 19.44
N ILE A 166 28.75 35.96 19.93
CA ILE A 166 29.68 35.06 19.24
C ILE A 166 29.06 33.67 19.06
N ALA A 167 28.46 33.11 20.12
CA ALA A 167 27.80 31.81 20.05
C ALA A 167 26.66 31.81 19.01
N GLY A 168 25.87 32.89 18.95
CA GLY A 168 24.85 33.08 17.93
C GLY A 168 25.43 33.16 16.52
N ALA A 169 26.48 33.97 16.32
CA ALA A 169 27.15 34.12 15.03
C ALA A 169 27.82 32.81 14.55
N GLU A 170 28.39 32.01 15.45
CA GLU A 170 28.94 30.70 15.14
C GLU A 170 27.86 29.71 14.68
N LEU A 171 26.71 29.70 15.36
CA LEU A 171 25.58 28.86 14.96
C LEU A 171 25.05 29.26 13.58
N SER A 172 24.88 30.56 13.32
CA SER A 172 24.51 31.04 12.00
C SER A 172 25.51 30.63 10.92
N LEU A 173 26.82 30.65 11.24
CA LEU A 173 27.86 30.21 10.32
C LEU A 173 27.77 28.71 10.03
N GLN A 174 27.49 27.87 11.04
CA GLN A 174 27.28 26.43 10.84
C GLN A 174 26.09 26.15 9.93
N GLN A 175 25.02 26.94 10.04
CA GLN A 175 23.82 26.83 9.19
C GLN A 175 24.04 27.25 7.73
N THR A 176 25.19 27.86 7.39
CA THR A 176 25.55 28.17 6.00
C THR A 176 26.01 26.96 5.20
N THR A 177 26.40 25.88 5.89
CA THR A 177 26.78 24.62 5.25
C THR A 177 25.61 23.67 5.36
N LEU A 178 24.96 23.40 4.24
CA LEU A 178 23.84 22.48 4.20
C LEU A 178 24.37 21.07 4.04
N THR A 179 24.16 20.25 5.05
CA THR A 179 24.66 18.87 5.12
C THR A 179 23.54 17.85 4.95
N ALA A 180 23.89 16.63 4.49
CA ALA A 180 22.94 15.52 4.41
C ALA A 180 22.49 15.07 5.82
N PRO A 181 21.18 15.04 6.13
CA PRO A 181 20.68 14.55 7.41
C PRO A 181 20.81 13.03 7.58
N VAL A 182 20.86 12.29 6.46
CA VAL A 182 20.95 10.82 6.41
C VAL A 182 21.86 10.37 5.27
N SER A 183 22.49 9.20 5.42
CA SER A 183 23.24 8.57 4.34
C SER A 183 22.27 7.97 3.31
N GLY A 184 22.53 8.17 2.03
CA GLY A 184 21.62 7.74 0.97
C GLY A 184 22.00 8.23 -0.42
N VAL A 185 21.07 8.12 -1.35
CA VAL A 185 21.23 8.61 -2.73
C VAL A 185 20.38 9.87 -2.92
N ILE A 186 20.94 10.89 -3.55
CA ILE A 186 20.20 12.11 -3.89
C ILE A 186 19.25 11.78 -5.04
N THR A 187 17.95 11.83 -4.76
CA THR A 187 16.89 11.57 -5.75
C THR A 187 16.58 12.81 -6.58
N THR A 188 16.54 14.00 -5.96
CA THR A 188 16.32 15.28 -6.64
C THR A 188 17.24 16.35 -6.07
N LEU A 189 17.67 17.30 -6.89
CA LEU A 189 18.51 18.45 -6.50
C LEU A 189 18.01 19.73 -7.18
N ASP A 190 17.28 20.56 -6.44
CA ASP A 190 16.60 21.77 -6.90
C ASP A 190 17.46 23.04 -6.72
N VAL A 191 18.75 22.96 -7.07
CA VAL A 191 19.68 24.10 -6.99
C VAL A 191 20.26 24.41 -8.36
N ARG A 192 20.03 25.64 -8.85
CA ARG A 192 20.51 26.11 -10.16
C ARG A 192 22.00 26.48 -10.20
N GLY A 193 22.84 25.74 -9.47
CA GLY A 193 24.29 25.99 -9.37
C GLY A 193 24.64 27.20 -8.51
N SER A 194 25.91 27.65 -8.61
CA SER A 194 26.44 28.81 -7.87
C SER A 194 25.73 30.11 -8.28
N GLY A 195 25.46 30.98 -7.31
CA GLY A 195 24.73 32.25 -7.50
C GLY A 195 23.22 32.14 -7.30
N ALA A 196 22.67 30.93 -7.13
CA ALA A 196 21.26 30.75 -6.81
C ALA A 196 20.93 31.33 -5.42
N VAL A 197 19.80 32.02 -5.32
CA VAL A 197 19.30 32.55 -4.03
C VAL A 197 18.36 31.51 -3.42
N LEU A 198 18.66 31.08 -2.21
CA LEU A 198 17.85 30.17 -1.43
C LEU A 198 17.02 30.91 -0.39
N GLN A 199 15.79 30.46 -0.19
CA GLN A 199 14.90 30.94 0.87
C GLN A 199 14.90 29.97 2.06
N ALA A 200 14.61 30.49 3.26
CA ALA A 200 14.45 29.65 4.43
C ALA A 200 13.27 28.67 4.23
N GLY A 201 13.48 27.40 4.56
CA GLY A 201 12.51 26.32 4.37
C GLY A 201 12.41 25.78 2.94
N GLN A 202 13.13 26.36 1.97
CA GLN A 202 13.17 25.85 0.60
C GLN A 202 13.82 24.47 0.57
N THR A 203 13.16 23.49 -0.06
CA THR A 203 13.74 22.17 -0.34
C THR A 203 14.79 22.30 -1.43
N ILE A 204 15.98 21.77 -1.16
CA ILE A 204 17.18 21.90 -1.98
C ILE A 204 17.56 20.56 -2.58
N ALA A 205 17.47 19.50 -1.80
CA ALA A 205 17.73 18.15 -2.25
C ALA A 205 16.80 17.17 -1.52
N THR A 206 16.57 16.02 -2.12
CA THR A 206 15.79 14.96 -1.50
C THR A 206 16.61 13.68 -1.47
N ILE A 207 16.79 13.09 -0.28
CA ILE A 207 17.67 11.94 -0.10
C ILE A 207 16.85 10.69 0.20
N ALA A 208 17.04 9.65 -0.62
CA ALA A 208 16.54 8.30 -0.37
C ALA A 208 17.58 7.52 0.47
N PRO A 209 17.26 7.11 1.72
CA PRO A 209 18.22 6.41 2.57
C PRO A 209 18.65 5.06 2.01
N SER A 210 19.96 4.76 2.00
CA SER A 210 20.52 3.53 1.39
C SER A 210 20.35 2.25 2.22
N GLY A 211 19.76 2.35 3.41
CA GLY A 211 19.42 1.23 4.30
C GLY A 211 17.97 1.27 4.78
N ALA A 212 17.10 2.02 4.10
CA ALA A 212 15.67 1.96 4.38
C ALA A 212 15.17 0.53 4.12
N ARG A 213 14.35 0.01 5.03
CA ARG A 213 13.64 -1.25 4.80
C ARG A 213 12.77 -1.06 3.56
N LEU A 214 12.66 -2.05 2.69
CA LEU A 214 11.80 -1.92 1.51
C LEU A 214 10.38 -2.31 1.88
N VAL A 215 9.40 -1.51 1.48
CA VAL A 215 7.97 -1.78 1.64
C VAL A 215 7.29 -1.71 0.29
N VAL A 216 6.23 -2.48 0.13
CA VAL A 216 5.36 -2.43 -1.04
C VAL A 216 4.24 -1.45 -0.75
N GLU A 217 4.14 -0.40 -1.55
CA GLU A 217 2.99 0.49 -1.56
C GLU A 217 2.06 0.08 -2.70
N THR A 218 0.85 -0.33 -2.36
CA THR A 218 -0.16 -0.79 -3.32
C THR A 218 -1.46 0.00 -3.18
N GLN A 219 -2.19 0.11 -4.30
CA GLN A 219 -3.46 0.81 -4.38
C GLN A 219 -4.59 -0.21 -4.36
N VAL A 220 -5.43 -0.15 -3.32
CA VAL A 220 -6.62 -0.99 -3.19
C VAL A 220 -7.87 -0.18 -3.52
N PRO A 221 -8.77 -0.66 -4.39
CA PRO A 221 -10.04 0.00 -4.66
C PRO A 221 -10.90 0.18 -3.40
N ASN A 222 -11.64 1.30 -3.32
CA ASN A 222 -12.53 1.57 -2.18
C ASN A 222 -13.56 0.46 -1.91
N LYS A 223 -13.99 -0.30 -2.92
CA LYS A 223 -14.94 -1.41 -2.77
C LYS A 223 -14.41 -2.57 -1.91
N ASP A 224 -13.09 -2.75 -1.84
CA ASP A 224 -12.45 -3.91 -1.22
C ASP A 224 -11.74 -3.56 0.12
N ILE A 225 -11.72 -2.27 0.50
CA ILE A 225 -10.96 -1.79 1.66
C ILE A 225 -11.55 -2.21 3.02
N ALA A 226 -12.86 -2.48 3.07
CA ALA A 226 -13.60 -2.69 4.32
C ALA A 226 -13.08 -3.85 5.18
N PHE A 227 -12.38 -4.81 4.58
CA PHE A 227 -11.86 -6.01 5.24
C PHE A 227 -10.33 -6.05 5.30
N ILE A 228 -9.64 -4.97 4.92
CA ILE A 228 -8.18 -4.92 4.93
C ILE A 228 -7.72 -4.19 6.17
N GLU A 229 -7.03 -4.92 7.04
CA GLU A 229 -6.46 -4.42 8.28
C GLU A 229 -4.96 -4.70 8.37
N ALA A 230 -4.27 -3.97 9.25
CA ALA A 230 -2.88 -4.25 9.56
C ALA A 230 -2.73 -5.65 10.18
N GLY A 231 -1.70 -6.38 9.76
CA GLY A 231 -1.41 -7.75 10.22
C GLY A 231 -1.87 -8.85 9.26
N LEU A 232 -2.65 -8.54 8.22
CA LEU A 232 -3.07 -9.54 7.24
C LEU A 232 -1.87 -10.10 6.44
N PRO A 233 -1.85 -11.41 6.15
CA PRO A 233 -0.82 -12.00 5.32
C PRO A 233 -1.04 -11.66 3.84
N VAL A 234 0.05 -11.41 3.13
CA VAL A 234 0.04 -11.03 1.72
C VAL A 234 0.99 -11.93 0.95
N LYS A 235 0.59 -12.36 -0.25
CA LYS A 235 1.50 -13.01 -1.20
C LYS A 235 1.92 -12.01 -2.27
N LEU A 236 3.20 -11.68 -2.32
CA LEU A 236 3.78 -10.70 -3.24
C LEU A 236 4.35 -11.40 -4.47
N LYS A 237 3.91 -10.97 -5.65
CA LYS A 237 4.38 -11.41 -6.97
C LYS A 237 5.10 -10.25 -7.64
N PHE A 238 6.39 -10.40 -7.92
CA PHE A 238 7.18 -9.34 -8.56
C PHE A 238 7.18 -9.52 -10.08
N ASP A 239 6.80 -8.50 -10.83
CA ASP A 239 6.68 -8.61 -12.30
C ASP A 239 8.05 -8.88 -12.97
N ALA A 240 9.13 -8.37 -12.39
CA ALA A 240 10.49 -8.61 -12.88
C ALA A 240 10.98 -10.05 -12.66
N PHE A 241 10.29 -10.83 -11.84
CA PHE A 241 10.64 -12.21 -11.50
C PHE A 241 9.40 -13.10 -11.65
N PRO A 242 9.21 -13.77 -12.80
CA PRO A 242 8.06 -14.64 -13.05
C PRO A 242 7.81 -15.61 -11.88
N PHE A 243 6.66 -15.47 -11.23
CA PHE A 243 6.33 -16.21 -10.01
C PHE A 243 6.20 -17.72 -10.24
N GLN A 244 5.96 -18.14 -11.49
CA GLN A 244 5.93 -19.55 -11.87
C GLN A 244 7.30 -20.22 -11.71
N GLU A 245 8.38 -19.47 -11.89
CA GLU A 245 9.75 -19.96 -11.79
C GLU A 245 10.34 -19.71 -10.40
N TYR A 246 10.09 -18.54 -9.81
CA TYR A 246 10.78 -18.07 -8.60
C TYR A 246 9.90 -18.03 -7.35
N GLY A 247 8.62 -18.37 -7.48
CA GLY A 247 7.67 -18.37 -6.37
C GLY A 247 7.14 -16.99 -6.01
N VAL A 248 6.50 -16.90 -4.85
CA VAL A 248 5.97 -15.66 -4.26
C VAL A 248 6.74 -15.32 -2.99
N ILE A 249 6.80 -14.04 -2.66
CA ILE A 249 7.36 -13.58 -1.39
C ILE A 249 6.22 -13.33 -0.43
N ASP A 250 6.26 -13.97 0.73
CA ASP A 250 5.31 -13.68 1.80
C ASP A 250 5.57 -12.29 2.39
N GLY A 251 4.49 -11.59 2.71
CA GLY A 251 4.51 -10.27 3.32
C GLY A 251 3.38 -10.09 4.33
N THR A 252 3.37 -8.94 4.98
CA THR A 252 2.35 -8.60 5.98
C THR A 252 1.94 -7.13 5.82
N VAL A 253 0.64 -6.87 5.88
CA VAL A 253 0.13 -5.49 5.87
C VAL A 253 0.60 -4.78 7.13
N ILE A 254 1.30 -3.66 6.98
CA ILE A 254 1.78 -2.84 8.12
C ILE A 254 0.79 -1.72 8.39
N ALA A 255 0.29 -1.08 7.33
CA ALA A 255 -0.56 0.10 7.43
C ALA A 255 -1.52 0.20 6.25
N VAL A 256 -2.66 0.81 6.51
CA VAL A 256 -3.68 1.20 5.54
C VAL A 256 -3.89 2.70 5.69
N SER A 257 -3.95 3.45 4.59
CA SER A 257 -4.20 4.89 4.64
C SER A 257 -5.55 5.17 5.30
N PRO A 258 -5.66 6.18 6.17
CA PRO A 258 -6.91 6.51 6.84
C PRO A 258 -7.93 7.16 5.88
N ASP A 259 -7.47 7.65 4.73
CA ASP A 259 -8.24 8.37 3.73
C ASP A 259 -8.10 7.75 2.33
N ALA A 260 -9.16 7.90 1.54
CA ALA A 260 -9.18 7.54 0.13
C ALA A 260 -8.53 8.66 -0.71
N GLN A 261 -7.63 8.27 -1.60
CA GLN A 261 -7.09 9.15 -2.65
C GLN A 261 -7.90 8.93 -3.92
N THR A 262 -8.20 10.03 -4.62
CA THR A 262 -8.95 9.97 -5.88
C THR A 262 -7.99 10.28 -7.02
N ASP A 263 -7.87 9.32 -7.93
CA ASP A 263 -7.22 9.54 -9.21
C ASP A 263 -8.27 9.74 -10.30
N LYS A 264 -7.95 10.59 -11.29
CA LYS A 264 -8.88 10.99 -12.35
C LYS A 264 -9.25 9.83 -13.28
N GLU A 265 -8.38 8.80 -13.37
CA GLU A 265 -8.60 7.62 -14.22
C GLU A 265 -9.06 6.38 -13.42
N SER A 266 -8.49 6.15 -12.23
CA SER A 266 -8.71 4.89 -11.49
C SER A 266 -9.80 4.95 -10.41
N GLY A 267 -10.43 6.12 -10.21
CA GLY A 267 -11.41 6.34 -9.14
C GLY A 267 -10.77 6.47 -7.77
N SER A 268 -11.55 6.22 -6.70
CA SER A 268 -11.07 6.32 -5.32
C SER A 268 -10.40 5.02 -4.86
N PHE A 269 -9.18 5.12 -4.35
CA PHE A 269 -8.36 4.01 -3.84
C PHE A 269 -7.73 4.37 -2.50
N TYR A 270 -7.37 3.34 -1.73
CA TYR A 270 -6.60 3.45 -0.50
C TYR A 270 -5.18 2.97 -0.73
N LYS A 271 -4.21 3.60 -0.07
CA LYS A 271 -2.83 3.15 -0.09
C LYS A 271 -2.63 2.15 1.04
N VAL A 272 -2.15 0.97 0.70
CA VAL A 272 -1.80 -0.07 1.66
C VAL A 272 -0.30 -0.31 1.60
N THR A 273 0.34 -0.32 2.76
CA THR A 273 1.78 -0.53 2.92
C THR A 273 2.03 -1.92 3.46
N ILE A 274 2.86 -2.70 2.75
CA ILE A 274 3.09 -4.11 3.01
C ILE A 274 4.59 -4.34 3.19
N ALA A 275 4.98 -5.00 4.27
CA ALA A 275 6.37 -5.43 4.50
C ALA A 275 6.59 -6.80 3.86
N PRO A 276 7.53 -6.94 2.91
CA PRO A 276 8.01 -8.27 2.51
C PRO A 276 8.82 -8.90 3.64
N GLN A 277 8.66 -10.21 3.86
CA GLN A 277 9.45 -10.96 4.86
C GLN A 277 10.92 -11.13 4.45
N GLN A 278 11.19 -11.08 3.14
CA GLN A 278 12.51 -11.23 2.57
C GLN A 278 12.72 -10.20 1.46
N THR A 279 13.93 -9.62 1.38
CA THR A 279 14.29 -8.59 0.40
C THR A 279 15.19 -9.11 -0.72
N ASP A 280 15.29 -10.42 -0.87
CA ASP A 280 16.10 -11.08 -1.89
C ASP A 280 15.30 -12.20 -2.57
N VAL A 281 15.50 -12.39 -3.87
CA VAL A 281 14.93 -13.48 -4.66
C VAL A 281 16.06 -14.39 -5.14
N VAL A 282 15.88 -15.70 -5.02
CA VAL A 282 16.83 -16.68 -5.56
C VAL A 282 16.48 -16.94 -7.02
N ALA A 283 17.18 -16.28 -7.94
CA ALA A 283 17.03 -16.50 -9.37
C ALA A 283 18.30 -17.13 -9.96
N LYS A 284 18.14 -18.23 -10.70
CA LYS A 284 19.26 -18.94 -11.37
C LYS A 284 20.42 -19.30 -10.44
N GLY A 285 20.11 -19.72 -9.21
CA GLY A 285 21.11 -20.09 -8.19
C GLY A 285 21.84 -18.92 -7.53
N LYS A 286 21.50 -17.67 -7.86
CA LYS A 286 22.07 -16.47 -7.25
C LYS A 286 21.01 -15.73 -6.44
N LYS A 287 21.37 -15.24 -5.25
CA LYS A 287 20.54 -14.30 -4.49
C LYS A 287 20.63 -12.93 -5.14
N LEU A 288 19.52 -12.44 -5.67
CA LEU A 288 19.40 -11.09 -6.22
C LEU A 288 18.59 -10.23 -5.25
N PRO A 289 19.13 -9.09 -4.80
CA PRO A 289 18.39 -8.17 -3.95
C PRO A 289 17.28 -7.48 -4.73
N LEU A 290 16.16 -7.26 -4.06
CA LEU A 290 15.08 -6.43 -4.56
C LEU A 290 15.52 -4.96 -4.62
N ARG A 291 15.15 -4.27 -5.69
CA ARG A 291 15.45 -2.84 -5.88
C ARG A 291 14.17 -2.03 -5.79
N SER A 292 14.28 -0.81 -5.24
CA SER A 292 13.18 0.16 -5.30
C SER A 292 12.76 0.40 -6.75
N GLY A 293 11.46 0.59 -6.97
CA GLY A 293 10.85 0.80 -8.28
C GLY A 293 10.37 -0.47 -8.99
N LEU A 294 10.57 -1.65 -8.41
CA LEU A 294 9.97 -2.89 -8.94
C LEU A 294 8.45 -2.86 -8.79
N VAL A 295 7.74 -3.20 -9.87
CA VAL A 295 6.28 -3.39 -9.85
C VAL A 295 5.98 -4.74 -9.19
N VAL A 296 4.96 -4.74 -8.35
CA VAL A 296 4.55 -5.89 -7.56
C VAL A 296 3.03 -5.98 -7.54
N SER A 297 2.52 -7.19 -7.73
CA SER A 297 1.13 -7.54 -7.52
C SER A 297 1.01 -8.21 -6.14
N ALA A 298 0.18 -7.66 -5.28
CA ALA A 298 -0.03 -8.10 -3.91
C ALA A 298 -1.40 -8.77 -3.79
N ASP A 299 -1.41 -10.06 -3.45
CA ASP A 299 -2.62 -10.79 -3.10
C ASP A 299 -2.80 -10.71 -1.58
N ILE A 300 -3.68 -9.84 -1.11
CA ILE A 300 -3.96 -9.63 0.32
C ILE A 300 -5.03 -10.64 0.75
N VAL A 301 -4.72 -11.53 1.70
CA VAL A 301 -5.68 -12.52 2.21
C VAL A 301 -6.60 -11.85 3.24
N THR A 302 -7.83 -11.55 2.87
CA THR A 302 -8.80 -10.81 3.71
C THR A 302 -9.68 -11.74 4.54
N GLU A 303 -10.10 -12.86 3.98
CA GLU A 303 -10.99 -13.80 4.64
C GLU A 303 -10.59 -15.25 4.36
N ARG A 304 -10.92 -16.16 5.29
CA ARG A 304 -10.89 -17.60 5.04
C ARG A 304 -12.32 -18.13 5.07
N LYS A 305 -12.84 -18.52 3.91
CA LYS A 305 -14.20 -19.03 3.77
C LYS A 305 -14.21 -20.51 3.48
N SER A 306 -15.23 -21.22 3.95
CA SER A 306 -15.45 -22.61 3.52
C SER A 306 -15.93 -22.64 2.05
N ILE A 307 -15.64 -23.72 1.34
CA ILE A 307 -16.17 -23.92 -0.02
C ILE A 307 -17.70 -23.89 -0.02
N LEU A 308 -18.30 -24.50 1.01
CA LEU A 308 -19.75 -24.49 1.20
C LEU A 308 -20.31 -23.06 1.28
N SER A 309 -19.67 -22.16 2.04
CA SER A 309 -20.08 -20.75 2.13
C SER A 309 -19.96 -20.01 0.80
N LEU A 310 -18.89 -20.25 0.02
CA LEU A 310 -18.71 -19.59 -1.28
C LEU A 310 -19.83 -19.95 -2.27
N ILE A 311 -20.32 -21.19 -2.25
CA ILE A 311 -21.41 -21.64 -3.11
C ILE A 311 -22.76 -21.08 -2.65
N ILE A 312 -22.99 -20.96 -1.34
CA ILE A 312 -24.28 -20.58 -0.76
C ILE A 312 -24.49 -19.05 -0.72
N ASP A 313 -23.42 -18.27 -0.51
CA ASP A 313 -23.46 -16.80 -0.40
C ASP A 313 -24.25 -16.08 -1.53
N PRO A 314 -24.07 -16.39 -2.84
CA PRO A 314 -24.83 -15.73 -3.91
C PRO A 314 -26.34 -15.99 -3.83
N PHE A 315 -26.76 -17.20 -3.43
CA PHE A 315 -28.18 -17.53 -3.26
C PHE A 315 -28.81 -16.84 -2.05
N ARG A 316 -28.02 -16.61 -0.99
CA ARG A 316 -28.48 -15.86 0.19
C ARG A 316 -28.68 -14.38 -0.10
N LYS A 317 -27.78 -13.76 -0.90
CA LYS A 317 -27.91 -12.36 -1.31
C LYS A 317 -29.20 -12.10 -2.10
N LEU A 318 -29.54 -12.98 -3.04
CA LEU A 318 -30.75 -12.87 -3.87
C LEU A 318 -32.06 -12.96 -3.07
N LYS A 319 -32.09 -13.68 -1.94
CA LYS A 319 -33.28 -13.79 -1.09
C LYS A 319 -33.44 -12.60 -0.11
N GLY A 320 -32.36 -11.86 0.13
CA GLY A 320 -32.33 -10.69 1.01
C GLY A 320 -32.66 -9.35 0.33
N GLU A 321 -32.52 -9.24 -1.00
CA GLU A 321 -32.81 -8.01 -1.76
C GLU A 321 -34.26 -7.92 -2.26
N GLY A 322 -35.08 -8.97 -2.13
CA GLY A 322 -36.49 -8.97 -2.52
C GLY A 322 -37.47 -8.48 -1.44
N GLY A 323 -36.97 -7.79 -0.41
CA GLY A 323 -37.74 -7.43 0.78
C GLY A 323 -37.42 -6.04 1.34
N GLN A 324 -37.39 -5.02 0.48
CA GLN A 324 -37.65 -3.61 0.84
C GLN A 324 -38.42 -2.94 -0.29
#